data_AF-A0A5W1Z9G6-F1
#
_entry.id   AF-A0A5W1Z9G6-F1
#
_cell.length_a   1.000
_cell.length_b   1.000
_cell.length_c   1.000
_cell.angle_alpha   90.00
_cell.angle_beta   90.00
_cell.angle_gamma   90.00
#
_symmetry.space_group_name_H-M   'P 1'
#
loop_
_entity.id
_entity.type
_entity.pdbx_description
1 polymer ?
#
loop_
_entity_poly.entity_id
_entity_poly.type
_entity_poly.pdbx_seq_one_letter_code
_entity_poly.pdbx_strand_id
1 'polypeptide(L)'
;FQGKTANVPVWWYLVHRLSKGVTQAMIASIPCGGKIRQMRFEVQHSQIKDPILTQELQDFANSCYSRAYYKLKSTNQSLSDKTINSVGWIGSDYFLNTAGYYDTYTSQKPRQAWPYNATRDAGYANTGGGGYPTCRQWWSDGKKGLKDRVLASLPSRVKREMQQQNMASWEELALRWLVSPRNLSLSGGGETYTMGSSDNASGLLGNVTRLTSSIGLGMKQFEATPGFDALKQALPIVQALLEMMVIIVIPVLLVFSAYEPKTIVTITFAMFALFFIPFWWEIAGWLDDQLLTLLYGTRDSQGSGSSV
;
A
#
# COMPACT_ATOMS: atom_id res chain seq x y z
N PHE A 1 33.13 -33.61 -6.31
CA PHE A 1 33.85 -32.37 -6.61
C PHE A 1 35.04 -32.25 -5.65
N GLN A 2 36.25 -32.56 -6.12
CA GLN A 2 37.47 -32.71 -5.31
C GLN A 2 38.10 -31.36 -4.90
N GLY A 3 37.52 -30.60 -3.98
CA GLY A 3 38.21 -29.49 -3.27
C GLY A 3 38.85 -28.36 -4.12
N LYS A 4 38.69 -28.35 -5.45
CA LYS A 4 39.22 -27.33 -6.34
C LYS A 4 38.23 -26.18 -6.42
N THR A 5 38.62 -25.02 -5.91
CA THR A 5 37.91 -23.76 -6.14
C THR A 5 38.13 -23.33 -7.58
N ALA A 6 37.08 -22.91 -8.27
CA ALA A 6 37.19 -22.36 -9.61
C ALA A 6 37.95 -21.03 -9.54
N ASN A 7 39.18 -21.00 -10.06
CA ASN A 7 39.97 -19.79 -10.16
C ASN A 7 39.50 -19.00 -11.39
N VAL A 8 39.19 -17.73 -11.18
CA VAL A 8 38.67 -16.86 -12.25
C VAL A 8 39.83 -16.07 -12.88
N PRO A 9 39.80 -15.80 -14.20
CA PRO A 9 40.86 -15.01 -14.84
C PRO A 9 41.03 -13.63 -14.20
N VAL A 10 42.28 -13.18 -14.07
CA VAL A 10 42.64 -11.89 -13.45
C VAL A 10 41.94 -10.72 -14.14
N TRP A 11 41.92 -10.73 -15.48
CA TRP A 11 41.24 -9.72 -16.29
C TRP A 11 39.73 -9.65 -15.98
N TRP A 12 39.06 -10.79 -15.96
CA TRP A 12 37.62 -10.85 -15.68
C TRP A 12 37.32 -10.34 -14.27
N TYR A 13 38.12 -10.77 -13.28
CA TYR A 13 37.95 -10.36 -11.89
C TYR A 13 38.09 -8.84 -11.74
N LEU A 14 39.09 -8.25 -12.39
CA LEU A 14 39.33 -6.81 -12.36
C LEU A 14 38.17 -6.05 -13.00
N VAL A 15 37.77 -6.43 -14.21
CA VAL A 15 36.66 -5.78 -14.94
C VAL A 15 35.36 -5.89 -14.14
N HIS A 16 35.07 -7.07 -13.59
CA HIS A 16 33.88 -7.31 -12.79
C HIS A 16 33.84 -6.45 -11.52
N ARG A 17 34.94 -6.44 -10.75
CA ARG A 17 35.05 -5.64 -9.52
C ARG A 17 34.98 -4.15 -9.81
N LEU A 18 35.68 -3.68 -10.84
CA LEU A 18 35.70 -2.27 -11.21
C LEU A 18 34.33 -1.81 -11.70
N SER A 19 33.69 -2.58 -12.59
CA SER A 19 32.35 -2.27 -13.09
C SER A 19 31.33 -2.19 -11.96
N LYS A 20 31.29 -3.20 -11.07
CA LYS A 20 30.38 -3.18 -9.91
C LYS A 20 30.70 -2.03 -8.94
N GLY A 21 31.97 -1.74 -8.70
CA GLY A 21 32.39 -0.64 -7.84
C GLY A 21 31.92 0.71 -8.37
N VAL A 22 32.12 0.97 -9.67
CA VAL A 22 31.68 2.21 -10.32
C VAL A 22 30.15 2.34 -10.28
N THR A 23 29.40 1.29 -10.64
CA THR A 23 27.93 1.34 -10.60
C THR A 23 27.43 1.63 -9.18
N GLN A 24 27.96 0.97 -8.15
CA GLN A 24 27.52 1.18 -6.77
C GLN A 24 27.88 2.57 -6.24
N ALA A 25 29.06 3.10 -6.59
CA ALA A 25 29.44 4.46 -6.25
C ALA A 25 28.50 5.50 -6.91
N MET A 26 28.12 5.27 -8.17
CA MET A 26 27.16 6.11 -8.88
C MET A 26 25.76 6.02 -8.27
N ILE A 27 25.27 4.84 -7.92
CA ILE A 27 23.98 4.67 -7.23
C ILE A 27 23.99 5.40 -5.88
N ALA A 28 25.09 5.33 -5.12
CA ALA A 28 25.22 6.03 -3.85
C ALA A 28 25.21 7.57 -3.97
N SER A 29 25.47 8.11 -5.16
CA SER A 29 25.38 9.55 -5.43
C SER A 29 23.95 10.03 -5.69
N ILE A 30 23.02 9.11 -5.99
CA ILE A 30 21.61 9.42 -6.18
C ILE A 30 21.01 9.74 -4.80
N PRO A 31 20.38 10.91 -4.60
CA PRO A 31 19.74 11.22 -3.34
C PRO A 31 18.67 10.18 -3.03
N CYS A 32 18.57 9.75 -1.77
CA CYS A 32 17.59 8.77 -1.35
C CYS A 32 16.17 9.28 -1.66
N GLY A 33 15.57 8.77 -2.75
CA GLY A 33 14.20 9.07 -3.13
C GLY A 33 13.23 8.47 -2.11
N GLY A 34 12.14 9.18 -1.81
CA GLY A 34 11.04 8.61 -1.05
C GLY A 34 10.39 7.52 -1.89
N LYS A 35 10.47 6.26 -1.49
CA LYS A 35 9.98 5.10 -2.25
C LYS A 35 8.44 5.03 -2.23
N ILE A 36 7.76 6.03 -2.78
CA ILE A 36 6.30 6.19 -2.68
C ILE A 36 5.56 4.98 -3.26
N ARG A 37 6.06 4.40 -4.36
CA ARG A 37 5.46 3.20 -4.95
C ARG A 37 5.66 1.95 -4.10
N GLN A 38 6.85 1.75 -3.53
CA GLN A 38 7.10 0.62 -2.62
C GLN A 38 6.21 0.74 -1.38
N MET A 39 6.11 1.94 -0.81
CA MET A 39 5.17 2.20 0.28
C MET A 39 3.73 1.95 -0.13
N ARG A 40 3.29 2.40 -1.32
CA ARG A 40 1.93 2.11 -1.82
C ARG A 40 1.69 0.61 -1.89
N PHE A 41 2.67 -0.15 -2.36
CA PHE A 41 2.60 -1.61 -2.42
C PHE A 41 2.51 -2.24 -1.02
N GLU A 42 3.40 -1.87 -0.10
CA GLU A 42 3.41 -2.38 1.28
C GLU A 42 2.13 -1.99 2.03
N VAL A 43 1.65 -0.76 1.83
CA VAL A 43 0.36 -0.28 2.31
C VAL A 43 -0.74 -1.17 1.72
N GLN A 44 -0.83 -1.34 0.40
CA GLN A 44 -1.84 -2.18 -0.28
C GLN A 44 -1.91 -3.64 0.20
N HIS A 45 -0.83 -4.16 0.77
CA HIS A 45 -0.77 -5.53 1.30
C HIS A 45 -0.91 -5.61 2.83
N SER A 46 -1.14 -4.50 3.53
CA SER A 46 -1.26 -4.49 4.99
C SER A 46 -2.67 -4.85 5.49
N GLN A 47 -2.89 -6.11 5.81
CA GLN A 47 -4.21 -6.58 6.21
C GLN A 47 -4.44 -6.48 7.73
N ILE A 48 -5.71 -6.30 8.12
CA ILE A 48 -6.10 -6.42 9.53
C ILE A 48 -6.12 -7.92 9.86
N LYS A 49 -5.19 -8.37 10.72
CA LYS A 49 -5.05 -9.79 11.06
C LYS A 49 -6.13 -10.32 12.00
N ASP A 50 -6.71 -9.45 12.82
CA ASP A 50 -7.68 -9.84 13.84
C ASP A 50 -9.11 -9.90 13.24
N PRO A 51 -9.73 -11.09 13.10
CA PRO A 51 -11.07 -11.22 12.56
C PRO A 51 -12.15 -10.62 13.47
N ILE A 52 -11.89 -10.47 14.78
CA ILE A 52 -12.83 -9.85 15.71
C ILE A 52 -12.89 -8.35 15.43
N LEU A 53 -11.73 -7.73 15.19
CA LEU A 53 -11.63 -6.31 14.86
C LEU A 53 -12.29 -5.98 13.51
N THR A 54 -12.13 -6.83 12.50
CA THR A 54 -12.79 -6.64 11.19
C THR A 54 -14.31 -6.76 11.30
N GLN A 55 -14.81 -7.70 12.10
CA GLN A 55 -16.25 -7.81 12.37
C GLN A 55 -16.78 -6.60 13.15
N GLU A 56 -16.03 -6.09 14.13
CA GLU A 56 -16.41 -4.89 14.87
C GLU A 56 -16.46 -3.63 13.98
N LEU A 57 -15.51 -3.50 13.04
CA LEU A 57 -15.52 -2.48 12.00
C LEU A 57 -16.75 -2.56 11.10
N GLN A 58 -17.13 -3.76 10.69
CA GLN A 58 -18.33 -4.00 9.89
C GLN A 58 -19.60 -3.62 10.65
N ASP A 59 -19.69 -3.99 11.93
CA ASP A 59 -20.80 -3.60 12.80
C ASP A 59 -20.87 -2.08 12.98
N PHE A 60 -19.72 -1.41 13.10
CA PHE A 60 -19.66 0.05 13.20
C PHE A 60 -20.19 0.69 11.93
N ALA A 61 -19.73 0.22 10.76
CA ALA A 61 -20.19 0.73 9.49
C ALA A 61 -21.70 0.54 9.31
N ASN A 62 -22.23 -0.62 9.69
CA ASN A 62 -23.66 -0.93 9.59
C ASN A 62 -24.51 -0.14 10.59
N SER A 63 -24.04 0.09 11.81
CA SER A 63 -24.84 0.77 12.85
C SER A 63 -24.77 2.29 12.74
N CYS A 64 -23.59 2.83 12.44
CA CYS A 64 -23.27 4.25 12.53
C CYS A 64 -23.19 4.89 11.14
N TYR A 65 -22.26 4.42 10.30
CA TYR A 65 -21.97 5.05 9.02
C TYR A 65 -23.16 4.97 8.05
N SER A 66 -23.79 3.81 7.92
CA SER A 66 -24.94 3.58 7.04
C SER A 66 -26.08 4.59 7.27
N ARG A 67 -26.37 4.85 8.54
CA ARG A 67 -27.49 5.67 9.00
C ARG A 67 -27.17 7.14 8.83
N ALA A 68 -25.96 7.54 9.19
CA ALA A 68 -25.44 8.89 8.99
C ALA A 68 -25.38 9.25 7.49
N TYR A 69 -24.89 8.32 6.66
CA TYR A 69 -24.79 8.50 5.22
C TYR A 69 -26.16 8.55 4.55
N TYR A 70 -27.10 7.69 4.96
CA TYR A 70 -28.48 7.73 4.49
C TYR A 70 -29.15 9.07 4.82
N LYS A 71 -29.01 9.54 6.07
CA LYS A 71 -29.52 10.85 6.50
C LYS A 71 -28.93 11.98 5.66
N LEU A 72 -27.62 11.97 5.44
CA LEU A 72 -26.93 12.97 4.61
C LEU A 72 -27.52 13.01 3.19
N LYS A 73 -27.73 11.84 2.58
CA LYS A 73 -28.29 11.71 1.23
C LYS A 73 -29.76 12.10 1.15
N SER A 74 -30.56 11.83 2.19
CA SER A 74 -31.97 12.20 2.22
C SER A 74 -32.19 13.69 2.49
N THR A 75 -31.29 14.33 3.23
CA THR A 75 -31.43 15.73 3.64
C THR A 75 -30.87 16.71 2.61
N ASN A 76 -29.85 16.31 1.83
CA ASN A 76 -29.19 17.19 0.87
C ASN A 76 -29.46 16.75 -0.57
N GLN A 77 -29.85 17.70 -1.41
CA GLN A 77 -30.10 17.46 -2.84
C GLN A 77 -28.79 17.44 -3.66
N SER A 78 -27.77 18.18 -3.24
CA SER A 78 -26.41 18.16 -3.80
C SER A 78 -25.37 18.40 -2.70
N LEU A 79 -24.17 17.84 -2.88
CA LEU A 79 -23.04 17.96 -1.96
C LEU A 79 -21.87 18.62 -2.69
N SER A 80 -21.11 19.46 -1.98
CA SER A 80 -19.84 19.98 -2.49
C SER A 80 -18.79 18.86 -2.58
N ASP A 81 -17.87 18.94 -3.54
CA ASP A 81 -16.77 17.99 -3.73
C ASP A 81 -15.95 17.77 -2.45
N LYS A 82 -15.75 18.82 -1.65
CA LYS A 82 -15.07 18.73 -0.35
C LYS A 82 -15.82 17.84 0.63
N THR A 83 -17.14 17.99 0.70
CA THR A 83 -17.99 17.17 1.56
C THR A 83 -18.02 15.73 1.08
N ILE A 84 -18.14 15.51 -0.24
CA ILE A 84 -18.13 14.17 -0.85
C ILE A 84 -16.84 13.42 -0.49
N ASN A 85 -15.68 14.06 -0.60
CA ASN A 85 -14.41 13.41 -0.26
C ASN A 85 -14.29 13.13 1.24
N SER A 86 -14.83 14.01 2.09
CA SER A 86 -14.80 13.82 3.54
C SER A 86 -15.72 12.69 4.01
N VAL A 87 -16.91 12.53 3.42
CA VAL A 87 -17.95 11.58 3.87
C VAL A 87 -17.83 10.18 3.28
N GLY A 88 -16.91 9.96 2.34
CA GLY A 88 -16.75 8.67 1.64
C GLY A 88 -16.11 7.54 2.46
N TRP A 89 -15.98 7.68 3.78
CA TRP A 89 -15.38 6.68 4.66
C TRP A 89 -15.92 6.78 6.09
N ILE A 90 -15.82 5.69 6.87
CA ILE A 90 -16.50 5.57 8.18
C ILE A 90 -15.93 6.46 9.28
N GLY A 91 -14.71 6.95 9.14
CA GLY A 91 -14.07 7.83 10.11
C GLY A 91 -14.16 9.30 9.76
N SER A 92 -15.06 9.69 8.86
CA SER A 92 -15.15 11.07 8.35
C SER A 92 -15.23 12.11 9.47
N ASP A 93 -14.42 13.15 9.34
CA ASP A 93 -14.48 14.32 10.23
C ASP A 93 -15.84 15.02 10.17
N TYR A 94 -16.52 14.98 9.02
CA TYR A 94 -17.86 15.56 8.88
C TYR A 94 -18.88 14.88 9.80
N PHE A 95 -18.97 13.54 9.82
CA PHE A 95 -19.92 12.85 10.71
C PHE A 95 -19.53 12.90 12.19
N LEU A 96 -18.23 13.04 12.51
CA LEU A 96 -17.72 13.15 13.87
C LEU A 96 -17.98 14.53 14.51
N ASN A 97 -17.90 15.60 13.71
CA ASN A 97 -17.99 16.98 14.20
C ASN A 97 -19.37 17.63 13.99
N THR A 98 -20.19 17.10 13.07
CA THR A 98 -21.52 17.66 12.81
C THR A 98 -22.56 17.06 13.77
N ALA A 99 -23.32 17.92 14.44
CA ALA A 99 -24.38 17.50 15.33
C ALA A 99 -25.52 16.78 14.58
N GLY A 100 -26.13 15.78 15.21
CA GLY A 100 -27.20 14.98 14.62
C GLY A 100 -26.74 13.76 13.81
N TYR A 101 -25.45 13.43 13.82
CA TYR A 101 -24.85 12.26 13.18
C TYR A 101 -24.25 11.31 14.24
N TYR A 102 -22.92 11.24 14.39
CA TYR A 102 -22.27 10.28 15.28
C TYR A 102 -22.39 10.60 16.77
N ASP A 103 -22.83 11.80 17.10
CA ASP A 103 -23.22 12.20 18.45
C ASP A 103 -24.56 11.57 18.88
N THR A 104 -25.47 11.35 17.94
CA THR A 104 -26.85 10.92 18.20
C THR A 104 -27.01 9.41 18.07
N TYR A 105 -26.33 8.81 17.08
CA TYR A 105 -26.41 7.36 16.88
C TYR A 105 -25.55 6.61 17.88
N THR A 106 -26.07 5.48 18.36
CA THR A 106 -25.40 4.54 19.27
C THR A 106 -25.17 3.19 18.59
N SER A 107 -24.30 2.36 19.16
CA SER A 107 -24.17 0.98 18.71
C SER A 107 -25.50 0.23 18.83
N GLN A 108 -25.78 -0.71 17.92
CA GLN A 108 -26.96 -1.58 18.02
C GLN A 108 -26.70 -2.85 18.84
N LYS A 109 -25.42 -3.21 18.99
CA LYS A 109 -24.95 -4.35 19.77
C LYS A 109 -24.24 -3.86 21.04
N PRO A 110 -24.37 -4.61 22.16
CA PRO A 110 -23.66 -4.27 23.39
C PRO A 110 -22.16 -4.44 23.19
N ARG A 111 -21.38 -3.51 23.75
CA ARG A 111 -19.91 -3.51 23.68
C ARG A 111 -19.32 -3.59 25.07
N GLN A 112 -18.52 -4.62 25.33
CA GLN A 112 -17.94 -4.88 26.66
C GLN A 112 -17.00 -3.76 27.15
N ALA A 113 -16.37 -3.01 26.24
CA ALA A 113 -15.44 -1.95 26.61
C ALA A 113 -16.10 -0.71 27.25
N TRP A 114 -17.42 -0.56 27.09
CA TRP A 114 -18.19 0.53 27.69
C TRP A 114 -19.23 -0.03 28.67
N PRO A 115 -19.39 0.55 29.86
CA PRO A 115 -20.44 0.16 30.79
C PRO A 115 -21.82 0.59 30.27
N TYR A 116 -22.86 -0.15 30.67
CA TYR A 116 -24.25 0.21 30.42
C TYR A 116 -24.60 1.49 31.17
N ASN A 117 -25.23 2.45 30.47
CA ASN A 117 -25.64 3.73 31.06
C ASN A 117 -27.16 3.87 30.98
N ALA A 118 -27.84 3.91 32.12
CA ALA A 118 -29.31 3.91 32.18
C ALA A 118 -29.97 5.12 31.47
N THR A 119 -29.30 6.27 31.40
CA THR A 119 -29.81 7.47 30.70
C THR A 119 -29.65 7.40 29.18
N ARG A 120 -28.55 6.83 28.69
CA ARG A 120 -28.26 6.71 27.24
C ARG A 120 -28.89 5.45 26.64
N ASP A 121 -28.86 4.35 27.39
CA ASP A 121 -29.18 3.01 26.92
C ASP A 121 -30.59 2.56 27.33
N ALA A 122 -31.43 3.48 27.82
CA ALA A 122 -32.78 3.21 28.33
C ALA A 122 -33.66 2.40 27.36
N GLY A 123 -33.43 2.54 26.05
CA GLY A 123 -34.17 1.83 25.00
C GLY A 123 -33.58 0.47 24.58
N TYR A 124 -32.45 0.05 25.16
CA TYR A 124 -31.75 -1.17 24.78
C TYR A 124 -31.78 -2.22 25.90
N ALA A 125 -31.82 -3.51 25.51
CA ALA A 125 -31.81 -4.62 26.44
C ALA A 125 -30.48 -4.68 27.22
N ASN A 126 -30.55 -4.68 28.55
CA ASN A 126 -29.39 -4.91 29.39
C ASN A 126 -29.10 -6.41 29.50
N THR A 127 -28.22 -6.92 28.65
CA THR A 127 -27.81 -8.34 28.63
C THR A 127 -26.59 -8.63 29.51
N GLY A 128 -26.07 -7.65 30.26
CA GLY A 128 -24.81 -7.77 31.00
C GLY A 128 -23.55 -7.81 30.09
N GLY A 129 -23.72 -7.73 28.77
CA GLY A 129 -22.63 -7.75 27.78
C GLY A 129 -21.94 -6.40 27.53
N GLY A 130 -22.21 -5.39 28.36
CA GLY A 130 -21.73 -4.02 28.21
C GLY A 130 -22.80 -3.03 27.77
N GLY A 131 -22.39 -1.81 27.44
CA GLY A 131 -23.25 -0.70 27.07
C GLY A 131 -23.27 -0.40 25.58
N TYR A 132 -24.04 0.62 25.21
CA TYR A 132 -24.24 1.06 23.82
C TYR A 132 -23.62 2.44 23.57
N PRO A 133 -22.29 2.55 23.41
CA PRO A 133 -21.62 3.84 23.21
C PRO A 133 -22.17 4.59 22.00
N THR A 134 -22.08 5.92 22.04
CA THR A 134 -22.32 6.75 20.86
C THR A 134 -21.29 6.41 19.78
N CYS A 135 -21.63 6.58 18.51
CA CYS A 135 -20.73 6.30 17.39
C CYS A 135 -19.44 7.14 17.49
N ARG A 136 -19.55 8.38 17.98
CA ARG A 136 -18.38 9.23 18.24
C ARG A 136 -17.47 8.64 19.31
N GLN A 137 -18.03 8.20 20.44
CA GLN A 137 -17.25 7.55 21.51
C GLN A 137 -16.64 6.24 21.02
N TRP A 138 -17.42 5.41 20.32
CA TRP A 138 -16.93 4.13 19.81
C TRP A 138 -15.76 4.29 18.83
N TRP A 139 -15.76 5.33 18.00
CA TRP A 139 -14.68 5.61 17.06
C TRP A 139 -13.46 6.27 17.72
N SER A 140 -13.66 7.35 18.51
CA SER A 140 -12.60 8.30 18.90
C SER A 140 -12.07 8.16 20.32
N ASP A 141 -12.68 7.34 21.18
CA ASP A 141 -12.25 7.20 22.57
C ASP A 141 -10.82 6.61 22.68
N GLY A 142 -9.98 7.20 23.53
CA GLY A 142 -8.56 6.85 23.60
C GLY A 142 -8.34 5.43 24.17
N LYS A 143 -7.44 4.65 23.55
CA LYS A 143 -7.07 3.26 23.90
C LYS A 143 -8.17 2.20 23.77
N LYS A 144 -9.46 2.58 23.81
CA LYS A 144 -10.62 1.67 23.65
C LYS A 144 -11.32 1.82 22.29
N GLY A 145 -11.21 3.01 21.69
CA GLY A 145 -11.84 3.34 20.43
C GLY A 145 -11.34 2.49 19.28
N LEU A 146 -12.15 2.45 18.24
CA LEU A 146 -11.85 1.68 17.04
C LEU A 146 -10.66 2.30 16.29
N LYS A 147 -10.54 3.63 16.26
CA LYS A 147 -9.42 4.35 15.62
C LYS A 147 -8.06 3.84 16.11
N ASP A 148 -7.85 3.81 17.42
CA ASP A 148 -6.55 3.44 18.01
C ASP A 148 -6.21 1.96 17.80
N ARG A 149 -7.21 1.07 17.93
CA ARG A 149 -7.02 -0.38 17.72
C ARG A 149 -6.72 -0.73 16.27
N VAL A 150 -7.37 -0.04 15.34
CA VAL A 150 -7.11 -0.15 13.91
C VAL A 150 -5.72 0.38 13.59
N LEU A 151 -5.33 1.55 14.11
CA LEU A 151 -3.97 2.08 13.95
C LEU A 151 -2.89 1.16 14.55
N ALA A 152 -3.19 0.46 15.65
CA ALA A 152 -2.28 -0.49 16.27
C ALA A 152 -2.04 -1.75 15.42
N SER A 153 -2.93 -2.05 14.46
CA SER A 153 -2.78 -3.20 13.56
C SER A 153 -1.78 -2.97 12.41
N LEU A 154 -1.33 -1.73 12.19
CA LEU A 154 -0.34 -1.40 11.17
C LEU A 154 1.04 -1.97 11.52
N PRO A 155 1.78 -2.51 10.52
CA PRO A 155 3.17 -2.90 10.72
C PRO A 155 4.04 -1.71 11.16
N SER A 156 4.93 -1.93 12.12
CA SER A 156 5.84 -0.89 12.64
C SER A 156 6.74 -0.27 11.57
N ARG A 157 7.08 -1.04 10.52
CA ARG A 157 7.81 -0.56 9.34
C ARG A 157 7.03 0.51 8.59
N VAL A 158 5.78 0.22 8.20
CA VAL A 158 4.90 1.14 7.48
C VAL A 158 4.62 2.39 8.32
N LYS A 159 4.36 2.20 9.62
CA LYS A 159 4.13 3.33 10.55
C LYS A 159 5.33 4.29 10.58
N ARG A 160 6.55 3.77 10.70
CA ARG A 160 7.77 4.58 10.72
C ARG A 160 7.99 5.33 9.41
N GLU A 161 7.71 4.68 8.28
CA GLU A 161 7.90 5.27 6.96
C GLU A 161 6.89 6.38 6.68
N MET A 162 5.61 6.18 7.05
CA MET A 162 4.59 7.25 6.95
C MET A 162 4.89 8.43 7.88
N GLN A 163 5.41 8.18 9.09
CA GLN A 163 5.82 9.24 10.01
C GLN A 163 7.01 10.05 9.47
N GLN A 164 7.96 9.40 8.79
CA GLN A 164 9.12 10.07 8.20
C GLN A 164 8.75 10.99 7.03
N GLN A 165 7.63 10.73 6.34
CA GLN A 165 7.18 11.60 5.25
C GLN A 165 6.47 12.87 5.71
N ASN A 166 6.34 13.11 7.03
CA ASN A 166 5.81 14.34 7.64
C ASN A 166 4.48 14.83 7.01
N MET A 167 3.64 13.91 6.52
CA MET A 167 2.29 14.25 6.08
C MET A 167 1.50 14.56 7.34
N ALA A 168 1.09 15.81 7.52
CA ALA A 168 0.30 16.27 8.69
C ALA A 168 -0.99 15.44 8.93
N SER A 169 -1.40 14.63 7.95
CA SER A 169 -2.57 13.76 7.94
C SER A 169 -2.25 12.27 7.77
N TRP A 170 -1.03 11.81 8.08
CA TRP A 170 -0.64 10.40 7.86
C TRP A 170 -1.56 9.40 8.56
N GLU A 171 -2.10 9.74 9.74
CA GLU A 171 -3.06 8.90 10.47
C GLU A 171 -4.34 8.69 9.68
N GLU A 172 -4.89 9.75 9.08
CA GLU A 172 -6.12 9.68 8.29
C GLU A 172 -5.90 8.87 7.01
N LEU A 173 -4.79 9.08 6.30
CA LEU A 173 -4.45 8.31 5.12
C LEU A 173 -4.33 6.82 5.44
N ALA A 174 -3.62 6.49 6.52
CA ALA A 174 -3.44 5.11 6.97
C ALA A 174 -4.79 4.49 7.38
N LEU A 175 -5.61 5.21 8.14
CA LEU A 175 -6.94 4.77 8.56
C LEU A 175 -7.87 4.55 7.37
N ARG A 176 -7.93 5.51 6.44
CA ARG A 176 -8.80 5.45 5.26
C ARG A 176 -8.44 4.28 4.36
N TRP A 177 -7.15 3.97 4.23
CA TRP A 177 -6.69 2.80 3.49
C TRP A 177 -7.04 1.49 4.23
N LEU A 178 -6.73 1.40 5.52
CA LEU A 178 -6.89 0.18 6.31
C LEU A 178 -8.36 -0.24 6.46
N VAL A 179 -9.23 0.75 6.58
CA VAL A 179 -10.66 0.59 6.74
C VAL A 179 -11.38 0.54 5.39
N SER A 180 -10.68 0.76 4.28
CA SER A 180 -11.31 0.70 2.95
C SER A 180 -12.02 -0.65 2.71
N PRO A 181 -13.20 -0.66 2.06
CA PRO A 181 -13.93 -1.90 1.77
C PRO A 181 -13.08 -2.92 1.02
N ARG A 182 -12.20 -2.45 0.12
CA ARG A 182 -11.25 -3.30 -0.60
C ARG A 182 -10.31 -4.03 0.37
N ASN A 183 -9.73 -3.33 1.35
CA ASN A 183 -8.83 -3.97 2.31
C ASN A 183 -9.56 -4.92 3.28
N LEU A 184 -10.77 -4.54 3.71
CA LEU A 184 -11.60 -5.40 4.55
C LEU A 184 -12.06 -6.67 3.82
N SER A 185 -12.30 -6.59 2.50
CA SER A 185 -12.64 -7.75 1.67
C SER A 185 -11.47 -8.71 1.51
N LEU A 186 -10.23 -8.19 1.47
CA LEU A 186 -9.00 -8.97 1.40
C LEU A 186 -8.64 -9.60 2.76
N SER A 187 -9.04 -8.97 3.87
CA SER A 187 -8.78 -9.44 5.24
C SER A 187 -9.74 -10.53 5.75
N GLY A 188 -10.65 -11.05 4.91
CA GLY A 188 -11.39 -12.30 5.20
C GLY A 188 -12.83 -12.16 5.72
N GLY A 189 -13.44 -10.97 5.68
CA GLY A 189 -14.85 -10.79 6.00
C GLY A 189 -15.73 -10.92 4.76
N GLY A 190 -16.49 -12.02 4.65
CA GLY A 190 -17.39 -12.26 3.51
C GLY A 190 -18.43 -11.15 3.27
N GLU A 191 -18.76 -10.40 4.32
CA GLU A 191 -19.66 -9.24 4.35
C GLU A 191 -18.82 -7.97 4.57
N THR A 192 -18.67 -7.14 3.53
CA THR A 192 -18.05 -5.81 3.64
C THR A 192 -19.10 -4.74 3.46
N TYR A 193 -18.97 -3.62 4.18
CA TYR A 193 -19.93 -2.53 4.06
C TYR A 193 -19.76 -1.87 2.69
N THR A 194 -20.68 -2.17 1.76
CA THR A 194 -20.69 -1.56 0.43
C THR A 194 -21.68 -0.43 0.44
N MET A 195 -21.20 0.77 0.77
CA MET A 195 -22.05 1.96 0.83
C MET A 195 -21.43 3.08 0.01
N GLY A 196 -21.77 3.07 -1.28
CA GLY A 196 -21.89 4.26 -2.11
C GLY A 196 -20.69 5.22 -2.12
N SER A 197 -19.56 4.76 -2.63
CA SER A 197 -18.73 5.57 -3.53
C SER A 197 -18.54 4.73 -4.79
N SER A 198 -18.60 5.34 -5.96
CA SER A 198 -18.66 4.73 -7.29
C SER A 198 -17.44 3.87 -7.66
N ASP A 199 -17.24 2.76 -6.95
CA ASP A 199 -16.38 1.65 -7.34
C ASP A 199 -17.29 0.52 -7.81
N ASN A 200 -17.51 0.47 -9.13
CA ASN A 200 -18.20 -0.61 -9.83
C ASN A 200 -17.43 -1.93 -9.68
N ALA A 201 -17.48 -2.53 -8.50
CA ALA A 201 -17.11 -3.94 -8.27
C ALA A 201 -18.33 -4.79 -7.88
N SER A 202 -19.55 -4.23 -7.94
CA SER A 202 -20.81 -4.93 -7.72
C SER A 202 -21.47 -5.35 -9.03
N GLY A 203 -20.72 -6.06 -9.87
CA GLY A 203 -21.24 -6.65 -11.11
C GLY A 203 -20.33 -7.75 -11.60
N LEU A 204 -20.73 -9.01 -11.39
CA LEU A 204 -20.16 -10.28 -11.86
C LEU A 204 -18.66 -10.56 -11.54
N LEU A 205 -17.76 -9.60 -11.70
CA LEU A 205 -16.32 -9.69 -11.47
C LEU A 205 -15.94 -9.92 -9.99
N GLY A 206 -16.72 -9.40 -9.04
CA GLY A 206 -16.47 -9.59 -7.60
C GLY A 206 -16.66 -11.04 -7.12
N ASN A 207 -17.53 -11.81 -7.80
CA ASN A 207 -17.68 -13.25 -7.55
C ASN A 207 -16.61 -14.08 -8.29
N VAL A 208 -16.02 -13.56 -9.37
CA VAL A 208 -14.95 -14.25 -10.10
C VAL A 208 -13.65 -14.27 -9.31
N THR A 209 -13.38 -13.26 -8.48
CA THR A 209 -12.18 -13.25 -7.63
C THR A 209 -12.20 -14.35 -6.56
N ARG A 210 -13.38 -14.87 -6.18
CA ARG A 210 -13.53 -15.98 -5.20
C ARG A 210 -13.57 -17.38 -5.84
N LEU A 211 -13.67 -17.49 -7.17
CA LEU A 211 -13.81 -18.76 -7.90
C LEU A 211 -12.61 -19.14 -8.79
N THR A 212 -11.44 -18.50 -8.59
CA THR A 212 -10.26 -18.74 -9.44
C THR A 212 -9.17 -19.61 -8.78
N SER A 213 -9.47 -20.30 -7.67
CA SER A 213 -8.60 -21.32 -7.08
C SER A 213 -9.07 -22.71 -7.51
N SER A 214 -8.46 -23.36 -8.51
CA SER A 214 -7.55 -24.47 -8.19
C SER A 214 -6.66 -25.00 -9.34
N ILE A 215 -6.59 -24.35 -10.52
CA ILE A 215 -5.73 -24.84 -11.63
C ILE A 215 -5.00 -23.66 -12.28
N GLY A 216 -3.74 -23.43 -11.88
CA GLY A 216 -2.86 -22.46 -12.54
C GLY A 216 -2.08 -21.52 -11.60
N LEU A 217 -1.43 -22.06 -10.56
CA LEU A 217 -0.68 -21.29 -9.55
C LEU A 217 0.68 -20.73 -10.03
N GLY A 218 0.92 -20.60 -11.33
CA GLY A 218 2.20 -20.12 -11.87
C GLY A 218 2.22 -18.69 -12.42
N MET A 219 1.07 -18.12 -12.82
CA MET A 219 1.07 -16.90 -13.65
C MET A 219 0.14 -15.78 -13.17
N LYS A 220 -0.79 -16.04 -12.24
CA LYS A 220 -1.75 -15.01 -11.78
C LYS A 220 -1.26 -14.08 -10.66
N GLN A 221 -0.06 -14.30 -10.13
CA GLN A 221 0.56 -13.35 -9.19
C GLN A 221 1.00 -12.05 -9.87
N PHE A 222 1.09 -12.01 -11.20
CA PHE A 222 1.43 -10.81 -11.96
C PHE A 222 0.22 -9.90 -12.25
N GLU A 223 -1.02 -10.37 -12.11
CA GLU A 223 -2.23 -9.59 -12.48
C GLU A 223 -2.85 -8.83 -11.31
N ALA A 224 -2.51 -9.17 -10.06
CA ALA A 224 -3.07 -8.51 -8.87
C ALA A 224 -2.25 -7.28 -8.40
N THR A 225 -1.15 -6.97 -9.10
CA THR A 225 -0.35 -5.77 -8.85
C THR A 225 -0.50 -4.85 -10.06
N PRO A 226 -0.59 -3.52 -9.89
CA PRO A 226 -0.54 -2.61 -11.04
C PRO A 226 0.70 -2.98 -11.87
N GLY A 227 0.51 -3.43 -13.11
CA GLY A 227 1.51 -4.21 -13.87
C GLY A 227 2.90 -3.56 -14.02
N PHE A 228 3.00 -2.25 -13.81
CA PHE A 228 4.29 -1.53 -13.77
C PHE A 228 5.14 -1.84 -12.53
N ASP A 229 4.54 -2.15 -11.39
CA ASP A 229 5.27 -2.36 -10.14
C ASP A 229 5.83 -3.79 -10.07
N ALA A 230 5.09 -4.79 -10.55
CA ALA A 230 5.63 -6.14 -10.75
C ALA A 230 6.74 -6.17 -11.80
N LEU A 231 6.64 -5.36 -12.86
CA LEU A 231 7.70 -5.23 -13.85
C LEU A 231 8.99 -4.68 -13.21
N LYS A 232 8.88 -3.63 -12.37
CA LYS A 232 10.02 -3.10 -11.61
C LYS A 232 10.64 -4.15 -10.68
N GLN A 233 9.82 -5.00 -10.04
CA GLN A 233 10.30 -6.08 -9.18
C GLN A 233 11.05 -7.17 -9.96
N ALA A 234 10.73 -7.38 -11.23
CA ALA A 234 11.38 -8.36 -12.10
C ALA A 234 12.70 -7.87 -12.73
N LEU A 235 12.97 -6.54 -12.77
CA LEU A 235 14.18 -5.98 -13.38
C LEU A 235 15.49 -6.59 -12.85
N PRO A 236 15.70 -6.75 -11.52
CA PRO A 236 16.94 -7.34 -11.01
C PRO A 236 17.09 -8.82 -11.36
N ILE A 237 15.97 -9.53 -11.50
CA ILE A 237 15.95 -10.95 -11.85
C ILE A 237 16.39 -11.12 -13.31
N VAL A 238 15.81 -10.32 -14.22
CA VAL A 238 16.16 -10.33 -15.64
C VAL A 238 17.63 -9.97 -15.83
N GLN A 239 18.13 -8.95 -15.11
CA GLN A 239 19.53 -8.57 -15.17
C GLN A 239 20.46 -9.70 -14.73
N ALA A 240 20.16 -10.37 -13.62
CA ALA A 240 20.98 -11.48 -13.14
C ALA A 240 21.05 -12.63 -14.17
N LEU A 241 19.94 -12.92 -14.86
CA LEU A 241 19.91 -13.92 -15.92
C LEU A 241 20.73 -13.50 -17.14
N LEU A 242 20.68 -12.21 -17.54
CA LEU A 242 21.50 -11.69 -18.62
C LEU A 242 22.99 -11.73 -18.29
N GLU A 243 23.39 -11.36 -17.06
CA GLU A 243 24.77 -11.45 -16.59
C GLU A 243 25.27 -12.91 -16.63
N MET A 244 24.47 -13.85 -16.14
CA MET A 244 24.80 -15.28 -16.17
C MET A 244 24.96 -15.81 -17.61
N MET A 245 24.06 -15.43 -18.52
CA MET A 245 24.13 -15.82 -19.93
C MET A 245 25.44 -15.31 -20.57
N VAL A 246 25.79 -14.04 -20.34
CA VAL A 246 27.02 -13.46 -20.90
C VAL A 246 28.26 -14.11 -20.32
N ILE A 247 28.32 -14.35 -19.00
CA ILE A 247 29.47 -14.99 -18.36
C ILE A 247 29.75 -16.38 -18.93
N ILE A 248 28.71 -17.15 -19.26
CA ILE A 248 28.85 -18.49 -19.86
C ILE A 248 29.40 -18.40 -21.29
N VAL A 249 29.05 -17.37 -22.04
CA VAL A 249 29.45 -17.19 -23.45
C VAL A 249 30.86 -16.59 -23.60
N ILE A 250 31.35 -15.83 -22.62
CA ILE A 250 32.71 -15.24 -22.61
C ILE A 250 33.83 -16.24 -22.96
N PRO A 251 33.99 -17.40 -22.30
CA PRO A 251 35.07 -18.33 -22.61
C PRO A 251 34.99 -18.86 -24.04
N VAL A 252 33.78 -19.06 -24.57
CA VAL A 252 33.55 -19.50 -25.95
C VAL A 252 34.01 -18.41 -26.94
N LEU A 253 33.64 -17.16 -26.71
CA LEU A 253 34.05 -16.03 -27.54
C LEU A 253 35.56 -15.77 -27.52
N LEU A 254 36.21 -15.93 -26.36
CA LEU A 254 37.66 -15.75 -26.25
C LEU A 254 38.42 -16.81 -27.05
N VAL A 255 37.95 -18.06 -27.05
CA VAL A 255 38.55 -19.14 -27.83
C VAL A 255 38.34 -18.92 -29.33
N PHE A 256 37.12 -18.59 -29.77
CA PHE A 256 36.84 -18.35 -31.20
C PHE A 256 37.50 -17.10 -31.76
N SER A 257 37.73 -16.08 -30.92
CA SER A 257 38.42 -14.84 -31.33
C SER A 257 39.94 -14.94 -31.28
N ALA A 258 40.50 -16.12 -30.98
CA ALA A 258 41.94 -16.31 -30.81
C ALA A 258 42.60 -15.25 -29.89
N TYR A 259 41.88 -14.80 -28.87
CA TYR A 259 42.30 -13.73 -27.94
C TYR A 259 42.67 -12.41 -28.62
N GLU A 260 42.02 -12.05 -29.73
CA GLU A 260 42.25 -10.75 -30.39
C GLU A 260 41.95 -9.59 -29.42
N PRO A 261 42.85 -8.61 -29.27
CA PRO A 261 42.68 -7.51 -28.31
C PRO A 261 41.44 -6.67 -28.59
N LYS A 262 41.03 -6.53 -29.86
CA LYS A 262 39.77 -5.84 -30.21
C LYS A 262 38.56 -6.51 -29.57
N THR A 263 38.50 -7.85 -29.61
CA THR A 263 37.40 -8.63 -29.02
C THR A 263 37.39 -8.56 -27.50
N ILE A 264 38.57 -8.55 -26.87
CA ILE A 264 38.67 -8.40 -25.41
C ILE A 264 38.10 -7.04 -24.98
N VAL A 265 38.44 -5.97 -25.69
CA VAL A 265 37.92 -4.63 -25.40
C VAL A 265 36.41 -4.55 -25.59
N THR A 266 35.86 -5.11 -26.67
CA THR A 266 34.40 -5.11 -26.89
C THR A 266 33.65 -5.89 -25.80
N ILE A 267 34.19 -7.03 -25.36
CA ILE A 267 33.62 -7.81 -24.26
C ILE A 267 33.68 -7.03 -22.94
N THR A 268 34.79 -6.34 -22.64
CA THR A 268 34.87 -5.50 -21.42
C THR A 268 33.81 -4.41 -21.41
N PHE A 269 33.62 -3.72 -22.54
CA PHE A 269 32.62 -2.66 -22.65
C PHE A 269 31.20 -3.21 -22.51
N ALA A 270 30.91 -4.37 -23.11
CA ALA A 270 29.62 -5.03 -22.97
C ALA A 270 29.34 -5.47 -21.52
N MET A 271 30.32 -6.05 -20.82
CA MET A 271 30.20 -6.38 -19.39
C MET A 271 29.95 -5.12 -18.56
N PHE A 272 30.73 -4.06 -18.77
CA PHE A 272 30.56 -2.81 -18.04
C PHE A 272 29.17 -2.23 -18.27
N ALA A 273 28.70 -2.18 -19.53
CA ALA A 273 27.38 -1.70 -19.87
C ALA A 273 26.27 -2.47 -19.13
N LEU A 274 26.36 -3.80 -19.07
CA LEU A 274 25.41 -4.65 -18.34
C LEU A 274 25.43 -4.38 -16.83
N PHE A 275 26.62 -4.27 -16.22
CA PHE A 275 26.75 -3.91 -14.81
C PHE A 275 26.30 -2.49 -14.51
N PHE A 276 26.23 -1.61 -15.51
CA PHE A 276 25.82 -0.22 -15.37
C PHE A 276 24.30 -0.02 -15.54
N ILE A 277 23.56 -1.01 -16.03
CA ILE A 277 22.08 -0.93 -16.17
C ILE A 277 21.36 -0.59 -14.85
N PRO A 278 21.69 -1.19 -13.67
CA PRO A 278 21.08 -0.82 -12.38
C PRO A 278 21.03 0.68 -12.10
N PHE A 279 22.08 1.41 -12.48
CA PHE A 279 22.17 2.84 -12.25
C PHE A 279 21.06 3.60 -12.99
N TRP A 280 20.77 3.22 -14.23
CA TRP A 280 19.68 3.81 -14.99
C TRP A 280 18.31 3.50 -14.38
N TRP A 281 18.13 2.29 -13.82
CA TRP A 281 16.89 1.94 -13.12
C TRP A 281 16.67 2.77 -11.86
N GLU A 282 17.72 2.99 -11.07
CA GLU A 282 17.65 3.81 -9.86
C GLU A 282 17.39 5.29 -10.20
N ILE A 283 18.01 5.82 -11.25
CA ILE A 283 17.70 7.18 -11.74
C ILE A 283 16.25 7.29 -12.18
N ALA A 284 15.76 6.34 -12.97
CA ALA A 284 14.38 6.35 -13.44
C ALA A 284 13.39 6.27 -12.27
N GLY A 285 13.69 5.47 -11.24
CA GLY A 285 12.91 5.40 -10.01
C GLY A 285 12.89 6.73 -9.27
N TRP A 286 14.05 7.34 -9.07
CA TRP A 286 14.16 8.64 -8.41
C TRP A 286 13.41 9.76 -9.16
N LEU A 287 13.56 9.83 -10.49
CA LEU A 287 12.92 10.86 -11.31
C LEU A 287 11.40 10.75 -11.30
N ASP A 288 10.88 9.52 -11.34
CA ASP A 288 9.46 9.20 -11.23
C ASP A 288 8.88 9.62 -9.86
N ASP A 289 9.61 9.38 -8.75
CA ASP A 289 9.20 9.82 -7.41
C ASP A 289 9.20 11.37 -7.28
N GLN A 290 10.19 12.05 -7.87
CA GLN A 290 10.23 13.52 -7.92
C GLN A 290 9.07 14.10 -8.74
N LEU A 291 8.78 13.50 -9.90
CA LEU A 291 7.68 13.92 -10.76
C LEU A 291 6.32 13.73 -10.06
N LEU A 292 6.12 12.62 -9.35
CA LEU A 292 4.93 12.41 -8.52
C LEU A 292 4.82 13.46 -7.41
N THR A 293 5.92 13.74 -6.71
CA THR A 293 5.94 14.74 -5.63
C THR A 293 5.58 16.13 -6.17
N LEU A 294 6.09 16.52 -7.34
CA LEU A 294 5.76 17.80 -7.97
C LEU A 294 4.28 17.85 -8.43
N LEU A 295 3.77 16.78 -9.05
CA LEU A 295 2.39 16.73 -9.56
C LEU A 295 1.33 16.67 -8.46
N TYR A 296 1.62 16.01 -7.33
CA TYR A 296 0.68 15.86 -6.22
C TYR A 296 0.89 16.93 -5.13
N GLY A 297 2.13 17.35 -4.88
CA GLY A 297 2.42 18.47 -3.97
C GLY A 297 1.85 19.81 -4.46
N THR A 298 1.80 20.03 -5.78
CA THR A 298 1.12 21.22 -6.34
C THR A 298 -0.40 21.15 -6.19
N ARG A 299 -1.02 19.95 -6.25
CA ARG A 299 -2.46 19.78 -6.03
C ARG A 299 -2.88 20.12 -4.60
N ASP A 300 -2.11 19.71 -3.60
CA ASP A 300 -2.39 20.06 -2.20
C ASP A 300 -2.25 21.59 -1.96
N SER A 301 -1.31 22.25 -2.64
CA SER A 301 -1.17 23.72 -2.57
C SER A 301 -2.28 24.48 -3.32
N GLN A 302 -2.82 23.95 -4.42
CA GLN A 302 -3.97 24.56 -5.12
C GLN A 302 -5.30 24.36 -4.38
N GLY A 303 -5.44 23.32 -3.56
CA GLY A 303 -6.61 23.14 -2.68
C GLY A 303 -6.68 24.13 -1.50
N SER A 304 -5.58 24.83 -1.21
CA SER A 304 -5.50 25.87 -0.18
C SER A 304 -5.57 27.31 -0.74
N GLY A 305 -5.74 27.47 -2.06
CA GLY A 305 -5.48 28.74 -2.76
C GLY A 305 -6.61 29.32 -3.62
N SER A 306 -7.81 28.76 -3.63
CA SER A 306 -8.97 29.36 -4.33
C SER A 306 -10.00 29.89 -3.32
N SER A 307 -9.61 30.96 -2.64
CA SER A 307 -10.54 31.95 -2.10
C SER A 307 -10.26 33.28 -2.79
N VAL A 308 -10.89 33.44 -3.95
CA VAL A 308 -11.29 34.72 -4.54
C VAL A 308 -12.62 34.50 -5.24
#